data_AF-A0A9W2YUE8-F1
#
_entry.id   AF-A0A9W2YUE8-F1
#
_cell.length_a   1.000
_cell.length_b   1.000
_cell.length_c   1.000
_cell.angle_alpha   90.00
_cell.angle_beta   90.00
_cell.angle_gamma   90.00
#
_symmetry.space_group_name_H-M   'P 1'
#
loop_
_entity.id
_entity.type
_entity.pdbx_description
1 polymer ?
#
loop_
_entity_poly.entity_id
_entity_poly.type
_entity_poly.pdbx_seq_one_letter_code
_entity_poly.pdbx_strand_id
1 'polypeptide(L)'
;MSCKRKTPFDRKVCKIFKPEKNCTFISFAKELIDQTVFPYYPPDLADFISLGDENQDTDSHHFTNDQSKVQSDDVEDPLIDDHKTQESEGGKADLHKYLVGCEKNPDPHHFTNDQSKVQSDEVKGQLIGDHEFQKSEGGEADLHKHRRDCKKNPGHSQFIPVDTFALKDLPDDLQDDDLYELIKVTADLTVQINVRKISPHRPEHWPKTSQPYPYFKMSEKKNNLYTGSGRVWIINKYQDGDVHFGRTGYPKCWCRKCEKSNSSSKVWWEFGVNTATHVVFDNIEAEYTTLRLFYDRDGSPEVIVDKLCVTDTIIEDDRCELRCVTCDDNLGNKLMKTCIDFEKINMKVYHKYSYSRSKKKLTFIVSHPHGCSKQISVGQWKDKIEVDINKSQFTYTTCTCPGSSGAHVYCLGYNWTFTNLIHTGCFLKSGLNCSGVSHVY
;
A
#
# COMPACT_ATOMS: atom_id res chain seq x y z
N MET A 1 51.36 39.87 18.10
CA MET A 1 49.98 39.99 17.57
C MET A 1 49.55 38.68 16.93
N SER A 2 48.24 38.49 16.71
CA SER A 2 47.58 37.30 16.15
C SER A 2 47.42 36.11 17.10
N CYS A 3 46.22 36.00 17.67
CA CYS A 3 45.78 34.92 18.56
C CYS A 3 44.90 33.95 17.77
N LYS A 4 45.28 32.66 17.66
CA LYS A 4 44.42 31.62 17.07
C LYS A 4 43.75 30.80 18.17
N ARG A 5 42.51 31.18 18.52
CA ARG A 5 41.64 30.35 19.37
C ARG A 5 41.30 29.05 18.63
N LYS A 6 41.52 27.91 19.27
CA LYS A 6 40.89 26.62 18.91
C LYS A 6 39.68 26.42 19.83
N THR A 7 38.49 26.23 19.26
CA THR A 7 37.29 25.82 19.98
C THR A 7 37.14 24.30 19.90
N PRO A 8 36.90 23.59 21.03
CA PRO A 8 36.45 22.20 20.96
C PRO A 8 34.96 22.17 20.61
N PHE A 9 34.58 21.36 19.61
CA PHE A 9 33.19 21.01 19.35
C PHE A 9 32.94 19.58 19.83
N ASP A 10 31.94 19.40 20.69
CA ASP A 10 31.63 18.11 21.30
C ASP A 10 31.13 17.09 20.28
N ARG A 11 31.84 15.97 20.16
CA ARG A 11 31.31 14.75 19.54
C ARG A 11 30.44 14.00 20.54
N LYS A 12 29.16 14.38 20.66
CA LYS A 12 28.12 13.47 21.16
C LYS A 12 27.79 12.44 20.07
N VAL A 13 28.62 11.40 19.99
CA VAL A 13 28.32 10.20 19.19
C VAL A 13 27.09 9.53 19.80
N CYS A 14 25.98 9.49 19.06
CA CYS A 14 24.88 8.59 19.36
C CYS A 14 25.44 7.16 19.35
N LYS A 15 25.49 6.53 20.53
CA LYS A 15 25.86 5.11 20.63
C LYS A 15 24.79 4.31 19.90
N ILE A 16 25.18 3.69 18.78
CA ILE A 16 24.36 2.69 18.09
C ILE A 16 24.10 1.57 19.10
N PHE A 17 22.86 1.48 19.57
CA PHE A 17 22.42 0.37 20.41
C PHE A 17 22.37 -0.89 19.53
N LYS A 18 23.06 -1.95 19.96
CA LYS A 18 22.86 -3.27 19.37
C LYS A 18 21.46 -3.77 19.78
N PRO A 19 20.64 -4.29 18.86
CA PRO A 19 19.38 -4.93 19.23
C PRO A 19 19.68 -6.29 19.87
N GLU A 20 19.43 -6.41 21.18
CA GLU A 20 19.36 -7.71 21.83
C GLU A 20 18.03 -8.39 21.49
N LYS A 21 18.11 -9.67 21.13
CA LYS A 21 16.97 -10.45 20.67
C LYS A 21 16.09 -10.87 21.84
N ASN A 22 14.85 -10.38 21.87
CA ASN A 22 13.62 -11.15 22.08
C ASN A 22 12.43 -10.20 22.13
N CYS A 23 11.50 -10.34 21.18
CA CYS A 23 10.42 -9.38 20.98
C CYS A 23 9.20 -9.73 21.86
N THR A 24 8.79 -8.82 22.74
CA THR A 24 7.59 -8.95 23.58
C THR A 24 6.27 -8.83 22.79
N PHE A 25 6.33 -8.57 21.48
CA PHE A 25 5.16 -8.33 20.62
C PHE A 25 4.12 -9.48 20.62
N ILE A 26 4.55 -10.72 20.86
CA ILE A 26 3.65 -11.89 20.92
C ILE A 26 2.57 -11.74 22.01
N SER A 27 2.82 -11.00 23.11
CA SER A 27 1.83 -10.84 24.18
C SER A 27 0.63 -9.99 23.77
N PHE A 28 0.85 -8.90 23.01
CA PHE A 28 -0.24 -8.00 22.59
C PHE A 28 -1.11 -8.65 21.52
N ALA A 29 -0.49 -9.35 20.56
CA ALA A 29 -1.21 -10.16 19.59
C ALA A 29 -2.03 -11.26 20.29
N LYS A 30 -1.45 -11.96 21.29
CA LYS A 30 -2.19 -12.93 22.11
C LYS A 30 -3.36 -12.29 22.85
N GLU A 31 -3.18 -11.15 23.52
CA GLU A 31 -4.24 -10.53 24.33
C GLU A 31 -5.38 -9.96 23.47
N LEU A 32 -5.10 -9.48 22.25
CA LEU A 32 -6.12 -9.16 21.25
C LEU A 32 -6.83 -10.41 20.72
N ILE A 33 -6.10 -11.50 20.44
CA ILE A 33 -6.65 -12.78 19.99
C ILE A 33 -7.52 -13.43 21.09
N ASP A 34 -7.08 -13.42 22.35
CA ASP A 34 -7.80 -13.98 23.49
C ASP A 34 -9.11 -13.20 23.78
N GLN A 35 -9.20 -11.93 23.37
CA GLN A 35 -10.44 -11.13 23.43
C GLN A 35 -11.34 -11.32 22.19
N THR A 36 -10.84 -11.87 21.08
CA THR A 36 -11.63 -12.18 19.88
C THR A 36 -11.67 -13.68 19.64
N VAL A 37 -12.76 -14.33 20.07
CA VAL A 37 -12.94 -15.79 19.95
C VAL A 37 -12.88 -16.24 18.47
N PHE A 38 -11.69 -16.56 18.00
CA PHE A 38 -11.41 -17.21 16.73
C PHE A 38 -10.74 -18.55 17.03
N PRO A 39 -11.25 -19.67 16.47
CA PRO A 39 -10.62 -20.97 16.67
C PRO A 39 -9.19 -20.95 16.11
N TYR A 40 -8.23 -21.30 16.96
CA TYR A 40 -6.83 -21.45 16.61
C TYR A 40 -6.66 -22.63 15.64
N TYR A 41 -6.69 -22.36 14.34
CA TYR A 41 -6.30 -23.35 13.34
C TYR A 41 -4.77 -23.50 13.37
N PRO A 42 -4.23 -24.72 13.59
CA PRO A 42 -2.80 -24.93 13.56
C PRO A 42 -2.25 -24.65 12.15
N PRO A 43 -1.00 -24.14 12.01
CA PRO A 43 -0.37 -23.98 10.72
C PRO A 43 -0.06 -25.35 10.12
N ASP A 44 -0.81 -25.73 9.08
CA ASP A 44 -0.70 -27.06 8.49
C ASP A 44 0.46 -27.13 7.47
N LEU A 45 1.23 -28.23 7.52
CA LEU A 45 2.32 -28.48 6.57
C LEU A 45 1.72 -29.01 5.26
N ALA A 46 1.36 -28.11 4.35
CA ALA A 46 0.78 -28.46 3.05
C ALA A 46 1.45 -27.76 1.86
N ASP A 47 2.79 -27.63 1.88
CA ASP A 47 3.62 -27.36 0.69
C ASP A 47 4.70 -28.46 0.57
N PHE A 48 4.27 -29.66 0.18
CA PHE A 48 5.16 -30.75 -0.23
C PHE A 48 4.77 -31.28 -1.62
N ILE A 49 5.60 -30.91 -2.58
CA ILE A 49 5.96 -31.63 -3.82
C ILE A 49 5.04 -32.81 -4.20
N SER A 50 4.22 -32.61 -5.23
CA SER A 50 3.69 -33.72 -6.03
C SER A 50 4.69 -34.06 -7.13
N LEU A 51 5.35 -35.21 -6.98
CA LEU A 51 6.03 -35.95 -8.04
C LEU A 51 5.47 -37.37 -8.01
N GLY A 52 5.00 -37.88 -9.15
CA GLY A 52 4.50 -39.24 -9.28
C GLY A 52 3.38 -39.36 -10.30
N ASP A 53 3.74 -39.62 -11.55
CA ASP A 53 2.84 -40.31 -12.48
C ASP A 53 2.62 -41.75 -11.96
N GLU A 54 1.38 -42.25 -11.98
CA GLU A 54 1.12 -43.64 -12.35
C GLU A 54 -0.35 -43.86 -12.75
N ASN A 55 -0.55 -44.63 -13.83
CA ASN A 55 -1.88 -45.02 -14.33
C ASN A 55 -2.45 -46.18 -13.52
N GLN A 56 -3.77 -46.21 -13.34
CA GLN A 56 -4.54 -47.44 -13.58
C GLN A 56 -6.05 -47.20 -13.72
N ASP A 57 -6.64 -47.81 -14.74
CA ASP A 57 -8.09 -47.91 -14.95
C ASP A 57 -8.73 -48.91 -13.97
N THR A 58 -10.00 -48.71 -13.59
CA THR A 58 -11.14 -49.58 -14.00
C THR A 58 -12.47 -49.29 -13.27
N ASP A 59 -13.50 -49.07 -14.09
CA ASP A 59 -14.91 -49.50 -13.99
C ASP A 59 -15.73 -49.50 -12.69
N SER A 60 -16.76 -48.62 -12.74
CA SER A 60 -18.20 -48.92 -12.57
C SER A 60 -18.78 -49.39 -11.22
N HIS A 61 -19.90 -48.76 -10.82
CA HIS A 61 -21.20 -49.45 -10.69
C HIS A 61 -22.39 -48.50 -10.46
N HIS A 62 -23.49 -48.78 -11.18
CA HIS A 62 -24.91 -48.51 -10.93
C HIS A 62 -25.39 -47.27 -10.13
N PHE A 63 -26.07 -46.38 -10.86
CA PHE A 63 -27.19 -45.58 -10.36
C PHE A 63 -28.52 -46.15 -10.89
N THR A 64 -29.47 -46.46 -10.01
CA THR A 64 -30.93 -46.41 -10.28
C THR A 64 -31.69 -46.39 -8.95
N ASN A 65 -32.48 -45.35 -8.69
CA ASN A 65 -33.86 -45.57 -8.25
C ASN A 65 -34.74 -44.37 -8.64
N ASP A 66 -36.04 -44.62 -8.77
CA ASP A 66 -36.98 -43.81 -9.55
C ASP A 66 -38.31 -43.61 -8.77
N GLN A 67 -39.16 -42.68 -9.24
CA GLN A 67 -40.56 -42.42 -8.79
C GLN A 67 -40.70 -41.74 -7.41
N SER A 68 -41.67 -40.85 -7.12
CA SER A 68 -42.96 -40.46 -7.74
C SER A 68 -43.20 -38.94 -7.49
N LYS A 69 -43.97 -38.12 -8.24
CA LYS A 69 -45.33 -38.18 -8.84
C LYS A 69 -46.53 -38.05 -7.87
N VAL A 70 -46.91 -36.81 -7.53
CA VAL A 70 -48.27 -36.32 -7.17
C VAL A 70 -48.35 -34.86 -7.65
N GLN A 71 -49.04 -34.56 -8.76
CA GLN A 71 -50.44 -34.10 -8.88
C GLN A 71 -50.74 -32.68 -8.36
N SER A 72 -51.26 -31.87 -9.27
CA SER A 72 -51.74 -30.49 -9.17
C SER A 72 -53.25 -30.45 -8.97
N ASP A 73 -53.79 -29.33 -8.47
CA ASP A 73 -55.17 -28.87 -8.73
C ASP A 73 -55.20 -27.33 -8.77
N ASP A 74 -56.16 -26.78 -9.53
CA ASP A 74 -56.32 -25.36 -9.87
C ASP A 74 -57.06 -24.53 -8.80
N VAL A 75 -57.22 -23.21 -9.00
CA VAL A 75 -58.50 -22.45 -8.90
C VAL A 75 -58.34 -20.94 -9.19
N GLU A 76 -59.03 -20.51 -10.25
CA GLU A 76 -59.75 -19.22 -10.54
C GLU A 76 -59.18 -17.81 -10.27
N ASP A 77 -59.08 -17.03 -11.36
CA ASP A 77 -59.27 -15.55 -11.42
C ASP A 77 -60.76 -15.16 -11.30
N PRO A 78 -61.10 -13.86 -11.08
CA PRO A 78 -61.78 -13.17 -12.19
C PRO A 78 -61.55 -11.63 -12.36
N LEU A 79 -61.28 -11.25 -13.62
CA LEU A 79 -61.96 -10.24 -14.47
C LEU A 79 -62.07 -8.72 -14.14
N ILE A 80 -62.15 -7.94 -15.25
CA ILE A 80 -62.59 -6.52 -15.45
C ILE A 80 -61.47 -5.45 -15.22
N ASP A 81 -61.24 -4.42 -16.05
CA ASP A 81 -62.01 -3.79 -17.17
C ASP A 81 -61.12 -3.40 -18.41
N ASP A 82 -61.75 -2.92 -19.50
CA ASP A 82 -61.15 -2.37 -20.73
C ASP A 82 -60.83 -0.85 -20.66
N HIS A 83 -59.91 -0.33 -21.52
CA HIS A 83 -60.25 0.85 -22.36
C HIS A 83 -59.28 1.19 -23.53
N LYS A 84 -59.76 0.90 -24.75
CA LYS A 84 -59.65 1.65 -26.04
C LYS A 84 -58.35 2.36 -26.49
N THR A 85 -57.79 1.76 -27.53
CA THR A 85 -57.32 2.31 -28.83
C THR A 85 -57.59 3.80 -29.15
N GLN A 86 -56.61 4.46 -29.78
CA GLN A 86 -56.87 5.38 -30.90
C GLN A 86 -55.73 5.38 -31.92
N GLU A 87 -56.09 5.42 -33.22
CA GLU A 87 -55.18 5.40 -34.36
C GLU A 87 -54.72 6.82 -34.76
N SER A 88 -53.58 6.95 -35.43
CA SER A 88 -53.37 8.01 -36.43
C SER A 88 -52.34 7.58 -37.48
N GLU A 89 -52.54 8.04 -38.71
CA GLU A 89 -51.98 7.47 -39.93
C GLU A 89 -50.67 8.13 -40.40
N GLY A 90 -49.97 7.42 -41.29
CA GLY A 90 -49.57 8.00 -42.60
C GLY A 90 -48.48 9.08 -42.64
N GLY A 91 -47.26 8.69 -43.05
CA GLY A 91 -46.19 9.64 -43.34
C GLY A 91 -45.03 9.07 -44.17
N LYS A 92 -45.25 8.80 -45.46
CA LYS A 92 -44.14 8.62 -46.42
C LYS A 92 -43.51 9.98 -46.76
N ALA A 93 -42.20 10.12 -46.59
CA ALA A 93 -41.43 11.22 -47.15
C ALA A 93 -40.00 10.76 -47.53
N ASP A 94 -39.39 11.47 -48.47
CA ASP A 94 -38.32 10.96 -49.32
C ASP A 94 -36.90 10.90 -48.73
N LEU A 95 -36.16 10.00 -49.36
CA LEU A 95 -34.71 9.81 -49.28
C LEU A 95 -33.95 10.94 -50.01
N HIS A 96 -33.25 11.83 -49.30
CA HIS A 96 -31.90 12.25 -49.73
C HIS A 96 -31.08 13.07 -48.72
N LYS A 97 -29.77 12.78 -48.70
CA LYS A 97 -28.65 13.65 -48.28
C LYS A 97 -28.69 14.26 -46.87
N TYR A 98 -27.93 13.66 -45.96
CA TYR A 98 -26.79 14.35 -45.36
C TYR A 98 -25.69 13.34 -44.98
N LEU A 99 -24.54 13.41 -45.66
CA LEU A 99 -23.30 12.78 -45.21
C LEU A 99 -22.54 13.81 -44.37
N VAL A 100 -22.49 13.59 -43.06
CA VAL A 100 -21.52 14.23 -42.15
C VAL A 100 -20.90 13.10 -41.35
N GLY A 101 -19.57 13.00 -41.39
CA GLY A 101 -18.86 11.87 -40.80
C GLY A 101 -18.84 11.93 -39.27
N CYS A 102 -19.35 10.88 -38.63
CA CYS A 102 -18.88 10.51 -37.30
C CYS A 102 -17.70 9.54 -37.47
N GLU A 103 -16.48 10.05 -37.25
CA GLU A 103 -15.32 9.20 -37.07
C GLU A 103 -15.56 8.31 -35.84
N LYS A 104 -15.43 6.99 -36.03
CA LYS A 104 -15.52 6.04 -34.92
C LYS A 104 -14.24 6.16 -34.10
N ASN A 105 -14.36 6.61 -32.85
CA ASN A 105 -13.27 6.50 -31.89
C ASN A 105 -12.82 5.03 -31.81
N PRO A 106 -11.52 4.73 -31.97
CA PRO A 106 -11.01 3.38 -31.75
C PRO A 106 -11.05 3.08 -30.25
N ASP A 107 -11.59 1.91 -29.93
CA ASP A 107 -11.76 1.41 -28.57
C ASP A 107 -10.38 1.18 -27.89
N PRO A 108 -10.03 1.94 -26.83
CA PRO A 108 -8.70 1.87 -26.26
C PRO A 108 -8.63 0.72 -25.22
N HIS A 109 -7.80 -0.28 -25.55
CA HIS A 109 -7.29 -1.33 -24.63
C HIS A 109 -8.12 -2.62 -24.46
N HIS A 110 -8.40 -3.32 -25.56
CA HIS A 110 -8.46 -4.78 -25.50
C HIS A 110 -7.03 -5.36 -25.37
N PHE A 111 -6.49 -5.42 -24.14
CA PHE A 111 -5.23 -6.14 -23.88
C PHE A 111 -5.44 -7.65 -24.11
N THR A 112 -5.06 -8.14 -25.29
CA THR A 112 -5.00 -9.57 -25.59
C THR A 112 -3.95 -10.23 -24.69
N ASN A 113 -4.40 -11.10 -23.80
CA ASN A 113 -3.65 -11.70 -22.69
C ASN A 113 -2.65 -12.80 -23.14
N ASP A 114 -2.01 -12.63 -24.29
CA ASP A 114 -1.30 -13.70 -25.03
C ASP A 114 0.18 -13.35 -25.33
N GLN A 115 0.78 -12.47 -24.52
CA GLN A 115 2.21 -12.12 -24.59
C GLN A 115 2.88 -12.10 -23.21
N SER A 116 2.94 -13.26 -22.54
CA SER A 116 3.86 -13.44 -21.39
C SER A 116 4.34 -14.88 -21.17
N LYS A 117 4.87 -15.52 -22.22
CA LYS A 117 6.01 -16.44 -22.05
C LYS A 117 7.29 -15.70 -22.44
N VAL A 118 7.59 -14.63 -21.70
CA VAL A 118 8.98 -14.20 -21.58
C VAL A 118 9.67 -15.36 -20.87
N GLN A 119 10.51 -16.10 -21.59
CA GLN A 119 11.45 -17.01 -20.95
C GLN A 119 12.39 -16.14 -20.13
N SER A 120 12.10 -16.05 -18.83
CA SER A 120 13.07 -15.59 -17.86
C SER A 120 14.18 -16.63 -17.84
N ASP A 121 15.27 -16.35 -18.55
CA ASP A 121 16.57 -16.88 -18.16
C ASP A 121 16.68 -16.69 -16.64
N GLU A 122 17.11 -17.74 -15.94
CA GLU A 122 16.89 -17.91 -14.50
C GLU A 122 17.78 -16.97 -13.65
N VAL A 123 17.54 -15.65 -13.75
CA VAL A 123 18.22 -14.60 -13.00
C VAL A 123 17.73 -14.66 -11.56
N LYS A 124 18.34 -15.56 -10.79
CA LYS A 124 18.19 -15.62 -9.32
C LYS A 124 18.77 -14.35 -8.72
N GLY A 125 17.89 -13.41 -8.38
CA GLY A 125 18.28 -12.15 -7.78
C GLY A 125 17.09 -11.19 -7.66
N GLN A 126 17.27 -10.18 -6.81
CA GLN A 126 16.35 -9.06 -6.71
C GLN A 126 16.33 -8.26 -8.01
N LEU A 127 15.14 -7.95 -8.52
CA LEU A 127 14.98 -7.07 -9.66
C LEU A 127 14.82 -5.62 -9.17
N ILE A 128 15.65 -4.70 -9.67
CA ILE A 128 15.63 -3.29 -9.24
C ILE A 128 15.00 -2.44 -10.34
N GLY A 129 13.81 -1.93 -10.08
CA GLY A 129 13.07 -1.05 -10.99
C GLY A 129 13.55 0.41 -10.94
N ASP A 130 13.02 1.22 -11.84
CA ASP A 130 13.14 2.68 -11.78
C ASP A 130 12.30 3.19 -10.61
N HIS A 131 12.91 3.99 -9.74
CA HIS A 131 12.28 4.45 -8.50
C HIS A 131 11.16 5.47 -8.74
N GLU A 132 10.03 5.30 -8.06
CA GLU A 132 8.88 6.21 -8.18
C GLU A 132 8.90 7.31 -7.10
N PHE A 133 10.07 7.95 -6.90
CA PHE A 133 10.25 9.04 -5.92
C PHE A 133 10.21 10.40 -6.62
N GLN A 134 9.08 11.12 -6.47
CA GLN A 134 8.79 12.36 -7.17
C GLN A 134 9.63 13.52 -6.63
N LYS A 135 10.38 14.18 -7.52
CA LYS A 135 11.04 15.45 -7.26
C LYS A 135 10.20 16.62 -7.80
N SER A 136 10.18 17.73 -7.08
CA SER A 136 9.61 19.03 -7.48
C SER A 136 10.63 20.14 -7.20
N GLU A 137 10.75 21.14 -8.09
CA GLU A 137 11.62 22.30 -7.88
C GLU A 137 10.84 23.54 -7.38
N GLY A 138 9.54 23.67 -7.72
CA GLY A 138 8.62 24.71 -7.24
C GLY A 138 7.78 24.35 -6.00
N GLY A 139 8.07 23.22 -5.34
CA GLY A 139 7.30 22.76 -4.18
C GLY A 139 5.94 22.17 -4.55
N GLU A 140 4.91 22.41 -3.74
CA GLU A 140 3.59 21.78 -3.92
C GLU A 140 2.86 22.22 -5.19
N ALA A 141 3.07 23.45 -5.66
CA ALA A 141 2.44 23.98 -6.87
C ALA A 141 2.80 23.17 -8.14
N ASP A 142 4.03 22.65 -8.21
CA ASP A 142 4.52 21.83 -9.32
C ASP A 142 3.95 20.39 -9.28
N LEU A 143 3.50 19.89 -8.12
CA LEU A 143 2.99 18.53 -7.99
C LEU A 143 1.73 18.29 -8.84
N HIS A 144 0.80 19.25 -8.84
CA HIS A 144 -0.37 19.22 -9.73
C HIS A 144 0.00 19.33 -11.22
N LYS A 145 1.13 19.96 -11.55
CA LYS A 145 1.66 19.98 -12.92
C LYS A 145 2.23 18.61 -13.29
N HIS A 146 3.04 17.99 -12.44
CA HIS A 146 3.54 16.63 -12.66
C HIS A 146 2.41 15.60 -12.81
N ARG A 147 1.30 15.77 -12.09
CA ARG A 147 0.07 15.00 -12.30
C ARG A 147 -0.52 15.25 -13.69
N ARG A 148 -0.80 16.49 -14.10
CA ARG A 148 -1.37 16.78 -15.44
C ARG A 148 -0.47 16.29 -16.59
N ASP A 149 0.84 16.42 -16.44
CA ASP A 149 1.83 16.08 -17.47
C ASP A 149 2.27 14.60 -17.42
N CYS A 150 1.59 13.74 -16.64
CA CYS A 150 2.02 12.36 -16.39
C CYS A 150 1.83 11.45 -17.62
N LYS A 151 2.95 10.89 -18.10
CA LYS A 151 2.96 9.94 -19.23
C LYS A 151 2.72 8.49 -18.84
N LYS A 152 2.92 8.13 -17.56
CA LYS A 152 2.83 6.74 -17.10
C LYS A 152 1.38 6.26 -16.98
N ASN A 153 0.50 7.10 -16.45
CA ASN A 153 -0.94 6.85 -16.37
C ASN A 153 -1.70 8.09 -16.87
N PRO A 154 -1.80 8.30 -18.20
CA PRO A 154 -2.44 9.49 -18.76
C PRO A 154 -3.89 9.64 -18.25
N GLY A 155 -4.22 10.82 -17.73
CA GLY A 155 -5.54 11.12 -17.17
C GLY A 155 -5.88 10.44 -15.84
N HIS A 156 -5.01 9.56 -15.30
CA HIS A 156 -5.17 8.88 -14.01
C HIS A 156 -6.50 8.13 -13.82
N SER A 157 -7.11 7.60 -14.88
CA SER A 157 -8.43 6.94 -14.83
C SER A 157 -8.51 5.71 -13.92
N GLN A 158 -7.38 5.07 -13.62
CA GLN A 158 -7.26 3.91 -12.72
C GLN A 158 -6.93 4.29 -11.26
N PHE A 159 -6.95 5.58 -10.93
CA PHE A 159 -6.78 6.10 -9.57
C PHE A 159 -8.13 6.62 -9.06
N ILE A 160 -8.59 6.03 -7.96
CA ILE A 160 -9.88 6.33 -7.33
C ILE A 160 -9.62 7.20 -6.10
N PRO A 161 -10.19 8.43 -6.03
CA PRO A 161 -10.08 9.25 -4.82
C PRO A 161 -10.67 8.55 -3.59
N VAL A 162 -9.98 8.64 -2.45
CA VAL A 162 -10.33 7.91 -1.21
C VAL A 162 -11.75 8.21 -0.72
N ASP A 163 -12.25 9.42 -0.94
CA ASP A 163 -13.58 9.87 -0.55
C ASP A 163 -14.70 9.47 -1.54
N THR A 164 -14.34 9.07 -2.77
CA THR A 164 -15.29 8.52 -3.77
C THR A 164 -15.27 7.00 -3.86
N PHE A 165 -14.23 6.33 -3.36
CA PHE A 165 -14.09 4.88 -3.40
C PHE A 165 -15.25 4.16 -2.70
N ALA A 166 -15.88 3.25 -3.44
CA ALA A 166 -17.05 2.47 -3.05
C ALA A 166 -16.85 0.97 -3.35
N LEU A 167 -17.68 0.13 -2.73
CA LEU A 167 -17.63 -1.34 -2.88
C LEU A 167 -17.59 -1.81 -4.35
N LYS A 168 -18.41 -1.17 -5.21
CA LYS A 168 -18.52 -1.44 -6.66
C LYS A 168 -17.25 -1.15 -7.48
N ASP A 169 -16.25 -0.48 -6.90
CA ASP A 169 -14.97 -0.22 -7.58
C ASP A 169 -14.01 -1.42 -7.42
N LEU A 170 -14.40 -2.44 -6.64
CA LEU A 170 -13.77 -3.76 -6.59
C LEU A 170 -14.35 -4.67 -7.69
N PRO A 171 -13.56 -5.66 -8.19
CA PRO A 171 -14.08 -6.69 -9.10
C PRO A 171 -15.30 -7.39 -8.52
N ASP A 172 -16.30 -7.72 -9.35
CA ASP A 172 -17.59 -8.27 -8.92
C ASP A 172 -17.48 -9.48 -7.98
N ASP A 173 -16.51 -10.38 -8.22
CA ASP A 173 -16.26 -11.57 -7.40
C ASP A 173 -15.44 -11.30 -6.12
N LEU A 174 -15.21 -10.03 -5.82
CA LEU A 174 -14.45 -9.46 -4.71
C LEU A 174 -15.10 -8.17 -4.14
N GLN A 175 -16.36 -7.87 -4.49
CA GLN A 175 -17.18 -6.83 -3.84
C GLN A 175 -17.57 -7.29 -2.43
N ASP A 176 -16.60 -7.22 -1.53
CA ASP A 176 -16.67 -7.76 -0.17
C ASP A 176 -16.49 -6.67 0.90
N ASP A 177 -17.38 -6.63 1.89
CA ASP A 177 -17.38 -5.59 2.93
C ASP A 177 -16.11 -5.60 3.78
N ASP A 178 -15.60 -6.79 4.16
CA ASP A 178 -14.36 -6.88 4.95
C ASP A 178 -13.14 -6.38 4.15
N LEU A 179 -13.09 -6.66 2.83
CA LEU A 179 -12.03 -6.16 1.94
C LEU A 179 -12.15 -4.65 1.69
N TYR A 180 -13.36 -4.14 1.48
CA TYR A 180 -13.61 -2.71 1.34
C TYR A 180 -13.15 -1.96 2.62
N GLU A 181 -13.52 -2.44 3.80
CA GLU A 181 -13.13 -1.83 5.07
C GLU A 181 -11.62 -1.91 5.31
N LEU A 182 -10.96 -3.02 4.94
CA LEU A 182 -9.49 -3.12 4.96
C LEU A 182 -8.83 -2.02 4.10
N ILE A 183 -9.40 -1.70 2.92
CA ILE A 183 -8.89 -0.65 2.04
C ILE A 183 -9.13 0.74 2.64
N LYS A 184 -10.31 1.01 3.23
CA LYS A 184 -10.60 2.28 3.91
C LYS A 184 -9.70 2.51 5.13
N VAL A 185 -9.52 1.51 5.98
CA VAL A 185 -8.64 1.58 7.15
C VAL A 185 -7.17 1.70 6.72
N THR A 186 -6.75 1.01 5.65
CA THR A 186 -5.42 1.23 5.05
C THR A 186 -5.25 2.68 4.60
N ALA A 187 -6.27 3.28 3.97
CA ALA A 187 -6.21 4.67 3.56
C ALA A 187 -6.03 5.63 4.74
N ASP A 188 -6.68 5.40 5.89
CA ASP A 188 -6.48 6.20 7.11
C ASP A 188 -5.05 6.07 7.68
N LEU A 189 -4.36 4.95 7.46
CA LEU A 189 -2.96 4.72 7.86
C LEU A 189 -1.92 5.18 6.82
N THR A 190 -2.31 5.40 5.56
CA THR A 190 -1.41 5.93 4.53
C THR A 190 -1.09 7.40 4.79
N VAL A 191 0.21 7.74 4.72
CA VAL A 191 0.74 9.09 4.90
C VAL A 191 1.55 9.54 3.69
N GLN A 192 1.54 10.85 3.45
CA GLN A 192 2.46 11.50 2.54
C GLN A 192 3.77 11.80 3.26
N ILE A 193 4.89 11.55 2.59
CA ILE A 193 6.23 11.85 3.09
C ILE A 193 6.83 12.94 2.23
N ASN A 194 7.19 14.06 2.86
CA ASN A 194 7.73 15.26 2.21
C ASN A 194 9.17 15.50 2.72
N VAL A 195 10.15 15.19 1.89
CA VAL A 195 11.59 15.26 2.18
C VAL A 195 12.20 16.50 1.52
N ARG A 196 12.95 17.32 2.28
CA ARG A 196 13.57 18.56 1.77
C ARG A 196 15.10 18.52 1.68
N LYS A 197 15.72 17.39 2.05
CA LYS A 197 17.17 17.20 2.01
C LYS A 197 17.53 15.78 1.59
N ILE A 198 18.50 15.66 0.69
CA ILE A 198 19.10 14.38 0.28
C ILE A 198 20.40 14.20 1.05
N SER A 199 20.62 13.03 1.62
CA SER A 199 21.81 12.74 2.42
C SER A 199 23.03 12.55 1.53
N PRO A 200 24.20 13.13 1.90
CA PRO A 200 25.47 12.84 1.24
C PRO A 200 25.95 11.40 1.48
N HIS A 201 25.28 10.63 2.36
CA HIS A 201 25.62 9.24 2.68
C HIS A 201 24.92 8.19 1.81
N ARG A 202 24.01 8.59 0.90
CA ARG A 202 23.43 7.66 -0.07
C ARG A 202 24.56 6.92 -0.83
N PRO A 203 24.47 5.60 -1.05
CA PRO A 203 25.51 4.85 -1.75
C PRO A 203 25.55 5.22 -3.23
N GLU A 204 26.63 4.89 -3.93
CA GLU A 204 26.75 5.14 -5.38
C GLU A 204 25.83 4.23 -6.20
N HIS A 205 25.70 2.97 -5.77
CA HIS A 205 24.90 1.94 -6.41
C HIS A 205 24.04 1.20 -5.37
N TRP A 206 23.00 0.52 -5.84
CA TRP A 206 22.30 -0.46 -5.01
C TRP A 206 23.24 -1.61 -4.58
N PRO A 207 23.11 -2.15 -3.37
CA PRO A 207 23.99 -3.21 -2.86
C PRO A 207 24.12 -4.38 -3.84
N LYS A 208 25.37 -4.83 -4.06
CA LYS A 208 25.71 -5.95 -4.96
C LYS A 208 25.36 -5.75 -6.44
N THR A 209 25.04 -4.53 -6.88
CA THR A 209 24.77 -4.22 -8.30
C THR A 209 25.63 -3.06 -8.83
N SER A 210 25.57 -2.82 -10.13
CA SER A 210 26.08 -1.61 -10.80
C SER A 210 24.97 -0.57 -11.08
N GLN A 211 23.74 -0.78 -10.59
CA GLN A 211 22.64 0.15 -10.84
C GLN A 211 22.75 1.35 -9.89
N PRO A 212 22.73 2.61 -10.39
CA PRO A 212 22.92 3.79 -9.55
C PRO A 212 21.82 3.91 -8.49
N TYR A 213 22.21 4.33 -7.28
CA TYR A 213 21.22 4.57 -6.23
C TYR A 213 20.46 5.89 -6.46
N PRO A 214 19.15 5.96 -6.14
CA PRO A 214 18.35 7.17 -6.37
C PRO A 214 18.94 8.40 -5.70
N TYR A 215 19.14 9.45 -6.50
CA TYR A 215 19.63 10.78 -6.09
C TYR A 215 21.07 10.83 -5.53
N PHE A 216 21.88 9.80 -5.74
CA PHE A 216 23.31 9.84 -5.40
C PHE A 216 24.05 11.02 -6.07
N LYS A 217 24.98 11.66 -5.34
CA LYS A 217 25.76 12.85 -5.76
C LYS A 217 24.95 14.05 -6.30
N MET A 218 23.61 14.07 -6.17
CA MET A 218 22.85 15.27 -6.54
C MET A 218 23.23 16.45 -5.65
N SER A 219 23.59 17.58 -6.26
CA SER A 219 23.87 18.81 -5.53
C SER A 219 22.59 19.37 -4.89
N GLU A 220 22.71 19.82 -3.63
CA GLU A 220 21.62 20.43 -2.88
C GLU A 220 21.16 21.75 -3.54
N LYS A 221 20.22 21.69 -4.49
CA LYS A 221 19.39 22.86 -4.84
C LYS A 221 18.50 23.15 -3.62
N LYS A 222 18.68 24.33 -3.01
CA LYS A 222 18.12 24.72 -1.70
C LYS A 222 16.60 24.57 -1.48
N ASN A 223 15.80 24.38 -2.54
CA ASN A 223 14.34 24.40 -2.47
C ASN A 223 13.66 23.14 -3.03
N ASN A 224 14.40 22.10 -3.43
CA ASN A 224 13.77 20.88 -3.96
C ASN A 224 12.88 20.23 -2.88
N LEU A 225 11.66 19.87 -3.27
CA LEU A 225 10.77 19.01 -2.50
C LEU A 225 10.79 17.62 -3.15
N TYR A 226 10.97 16.57 -2.35
CA TYR A 226 10.82 15.19 -2.79
C TYR A 226 9.65 14.57 -2.04
N THR A 227 8.77 13.86 -2.75
CA THR A 227 7.54 13.31 -2.18
C THR A 227 7.45 11.81 -2.41
N GLY A 228 7.07 11.09 -1.36
CA GLY A 228 6.81 9.66 -1.34
C GLY A 228 5.58 9.35 -0.48
N SER A 229 5.34 8.06 -0.26
CA SER A 229 4.25 7.53 0.54
C SER A 229 4.79 6.65 1.67
N GLY A 230 3.97 6.39 2.68
CA GLY A 230 4.27 5.43 3.74
C GLY A 230 3.01 4.93 4.44
N ARG A 231 3.16 3.94 5.32
CA ARG A 231 2.07 3.39 6.14
C ARG A 231 2.41 3.50 7.63
N VAL A 232 1.53 4.11 8.42
CA VAL A 232 1.59 4.09 9.89
C VAL A 232 1.42 2.65 10.39
N TRP A 233 2.27 2.22 11.31
CA TRP A 233 2.25 0.89 11.92
C TRP A 233 2.85 0.94 13.33
N ILE A 234 2.35 0.12 14.26
CA ILE A 234 2.70 0.10 15.70
C ILE A 234 2.51 1.46 16.37
N ILE A 235 1.66 1.51 17.40
CA ILE A 235 1.38 2.75 18.14
C ILE A 235 1.43 2.48 19.63
N ASN A 236 2.37 3.13 20.28
CA ASN A 236 2.59 3.03 21.71
C ASN A 236 2.13 4.33 22.39
N LYS A 237 1.25 4.21 23.37
CA LYS A 237 0.84 5.31 24.25
C LYS A 237 1.70 5.30 25.51
N TYR A 238 2.17 6.49 25.89
CA TYR A 238 2.98 6.76 27.07
C TYR A 238 2.18 7.63 28.02
N GLN A 239 2.27 7.36 29.32
CA GLN A 239 1.62 8.18 30.35
C GLN A 239 2.55 8.32 31.55
N ASP A 240 2.87 9.57 31.91
CA ASP A 240 3.77 9.92 33.03
C ASP A 240 5.18 9.29 32.96
N GLY A 241 5.60 8.90 31.76
CA GLY A 241 6.88 8.23 31.51
C GLY A 241 6.84 6.70 31.66
N ASP A 242 5.71 6.15 32.12
CA ASP A 242 5.45 4.71 32.07
C ASP A 242 5.04 4.28 30.66
N VAL A 243 5.34 3.03 30.32
CA VAL A 243 5.12 2.45 29.01
C VAL A 243 4.33 1.16 29.16
N HIS A 244 3.12 1.12 28.57
CA HIS A 244 2.34 -0.12 28.61
C HIS A 244 3.04 -1.26 27.84
N PHE A 245 3.73 -1.00 26.71
CA PHE A 245 4.34 -2.06 25.88
C PHE A 245 5.66 -1.69 25.14
N GLY A 246 6.68 -1.16 25.83
CA GLY A 246 8.00 -1.00 25.20
C GLY A 246 9.07 -0.26 26.00
N ARG A 247 10.33 -0.32 25.53
CA ARG A 247 11.42 0.54 26.03
C ARG A 247 11.71 1.65 25.02
N THR A 248 11.15 2.84 25.22
CA THR A 248 11.70 4.04 24.58
C THR A 248 12.96 4.51 25.32
N GLY A 249 13.89 5.10 24.59
CA GLY A 249 15.02 5.83 25.18
C GLY A 249 14.63 7.22 25.72
N TYR A 250 13.34 7.56 25.74
CA TYR A 250 12.83 8.91 25.97
C TYR A 250 11.87 8.93 27.17
N PRO A 251 12.28 9.51 28.32
CA PRO A 251 11.43 9.58 29.53
C PRO A 251 10.32 10.64 29.44
N LYS A 252 10.24 11.39 28.33
CA LYS A 252 9.34 12.53 28.08
C LYS A 252 9.02 12.59 26.60
N CYS A 253 7.88 13.19 26.25
CA CYS A 253 7.54 13.44 24.85
C CYS A 253 8.64 14.27 24.15
N TRP A 254 9.16 13.73 23.04
CA TRP A 254 10.26 14.32 22.27
C TRP A 254 9.78 15.02 20.98
N CYS A 255 8.48 15.31 20.86
CA CYS A 255 7.97 16.11 19.75
C CYS A 255 8.48 17.56 19.80
N ARG A 256 8.56 18.23 18.66
CA ARG A 256 9.12 19.59 18.54
C ARG A 256 8.41 20.64 19.41
N LYS A 257 7.12 20.44 19.71
CA LYS A 257 6.34 21.28 20.66
C LYS A 257 6.81 21.06 22.11
N CYS A 258 7.03 19.81 22.52
CA CYS A 258 7.47 19.48 23.87
C CYS A 258 8.95 19.81 24.11
N GLU A 259 9.83 19.61 23.12
CA GLU A 259 11.25 19.98 23.23
C GLU A 259 11.48 21.49 23.45
N LYS A 260 10.57 22.33 22.94
CA LYS A 260 10.60 23.80 23.11
C LYS A 260 9.85 24.28 24.36
N SER A 261 9.17 23.39 25.09
CA SER A 261 8.37 23.72 26.26
C SER A 261 9.10 23.37 27.55
N ASN A 262 8.94 24.19 28.60
CA ASN A 262 9.37 23.83 29.95
C ASN A 262 8.51 22.71 30.56
N SER A 263 7.31 22.49 30.02
CA SER A 263 6.40 21.40 30.36
C SER A 263 6.21 20.48 29.14
N SER A 264 6.93 19.35 29.14
CA SER A 264 6.67 18.24 28.22
C SER A 264 5.32 17.60 28.54
N SER A 265 4.56 17.18 27.53
CA SER A 265 3.32 16.44 27.76
C SER A 265 3.58 15.15 28.55
N LYS A 266 2.71 14.89 29.52
CA LYS A 266 2.69 13.63 30.30
C LYS A 266 2.12 12.47 29.49
N VAL A 267 1.18 12.75 28.59
CA VAL A 267 0.60 11.77 27.67
C VAL A 267 1.10 12.05 26.27
N TRP A 268 1.60 11.02 25.59
CA TRP A 268 2.08 11.12 24.21
C TRP A 268 2.06 9.76 23.52
N TRP A 269 2.21 9.78 22.19
CA TRP A 269 2.22 8.59 21.35
C TRP A 269 3.50 8.55 20.52
N GLU A 270 4.14 7.39 20.50
CA GLU A 270 5.17 7.04 19.52
C GLU A 270 4.55 6.10 18.50
N PHE A 271 4.85 6.29 17.22
CA PHE A 271 4.37 5.41 16.17
C PHE A 271 5.40 5.19 15.07
N GLY A 272 5.36 4.01 14.45
CA GLY A 272 6.17 3.69 13.28
C GLY A 272 5.52 4.17 11.98
N VAL A 273 6.33 4.47 10.98
CA VAL A 273 5.93 4.59 9.57
C VAL A 273 6.90 3.79 8.72
N ASN A 274 6.38 2.85 7.93
CA ASN A 274 7.19 2.15 6.94
C ASN A 274 7.13 2.89 5.60
N THR A 275 8.28 2.99 4.95
CA THR A 275 8.46 3.57 3.62
C THR A 275 9.67 2.91 2.93
N ALA A 276 10.04 3.40 1.75
CA ALA A 276 11.22 2.93 1.05
C ALA A 276 12.50 3.65 1.50
N THR A 277 13.62 2.95 1.58
CA THR A 277 14.94 3.53 1.95
C THR A 277 15.40 4.58 0.96
N HIS A 278 15.02 4.46 -0.32
CA HIS A 278 15.30 5.52 -1.29
C HIS A 278 14.41 6.76 -1.14
N VAL A 279 13.31 6.72 -0.36
CA VAL A 279 12.47 7.88 -0.01
C VAL A 279 13.09 8.61 1.19
N VAL A 280 13.35 7.91 2.30
CA VAL A 280 14.10 8.45 3.45
C VAL A 280 15.27 7.50 3.75
N PHE A 281 16.49 7.97 3.54
CA PHE A 281 17.69 7.15 3.61
C PHE A 281 18.33 7.07 5.00
N ASP A 282 18.41 8.20 5.71
CA ASP A 282 19.06 8.26 7.02
C ASP A 282 18.48 9.39 7.89
N ASN A 283 19.05 9.55 9.09
CA ASN A 283 18.65 10.60 10.04
C ASN A 283 18.90 12.04 9.56
N ILE A 284 19.75 12.28 8.54
CA ILE A 284 19.92 13.60 7.93
C ILE A 284 18.72 13.94 7.03
N GLU A 285 18.17 12.97 6.30
CA GLU A 285 16.93 13.19 5.53
C GLU A 285 15.73 13.29 6.48
N ALA A 286 15.69 12.44 7.50
CA ALA A 286 14.63 12.38 8.51
C ALA A 286 14.43 13.72 9.25
N GLU A 287 15.51 14.42 9.63
CA GLU A 287 15.46 15.75 10.27
C GLU A 287 14.77 16.81 9.39
N TYR A 288 14.82 16.65 8.07
CA TYR A 288 14.26 17.55 7.05
C TYR A 288 13.04 16.93 6.35
N THR A 289 12.42 15.93 6.99
CA THR A 289 11.22 15.25 6.52
C THR A 289 10.01 15.67 7.35
N THR A 290 8.85 15.81 6.68
CA THR A 290 7.55 15.97 7.33
C THR A 290 6.59 14.92 6.81
N LEU A 291 5.68 14.47 7.67
CA LEU A 291 4.58 13.60 7.31
C LEU A 291 3.28 14.41 7.27
N ARG A 292 2.49 14.24 6.22
CA ARG A 292 1.12 14.77 6.14
C ARG A 292 0.13 13.60 6.22
N LEU A 293 -0.66 13.58 7.27
CA LEU A 293 -1.69 12.57 7.53
C LEU A 293 -3.05 13.06 6.98
N PHE A 294 -3.96 12.12 6.68
CA PHE A 294 -5.35 12.38 6.26
C PHE A 294 -5.53 13.33 5.06
N TYR A 295 -4.53 13.40 4.17
CA TYR A 295 -4.63 14.17 2.92
C TYR A 295 -5.39 13.39 1.84
N ASP A 296 -6.69 13.21 2.08
CA ASP A 296 -7.61 12.45 1.21
C ASP A 296 -7.97 13.20 -0.08
N ARG A 297 -8.15 14.53 0.01
CA ARG A 297 -8.51 15.41 -1.11
C ARG A 297 -7.82 16.77 -1.00
N ASP A 298 -7.82 17.51 -2.10
CA ASP A 298 -7.39 18.91 -2.13
C ASP A 298 -8.24 19.72 -1.12
N GLY A 299 -7.58 20.46 -0.22
CA GLY A 299 -8.24 21.15 0.89
C GLY A 299 -8.51 20.31 2.15
N SER A 300 -8.09 19.04 2.23
CA SER A 300 -8.06 18.29 3.50
C SER A 300 -7.23 19.04 4.55
N PRO A 301 -7.67 19.08 5.83
CA PRO A 301 -6.94 19.73 6.92
C PRO A 301 -5.48 19.29 7.02
N GLU A 302 -4.59 20.22 7.30
CA GLU A 302 -3.16 19.93 7.48
C GLU A 302 -2.89 19.31 8.85
N VAL A 303 -2.72 17.99 8.88
CA VAL A 303 -2.24 17.25 10.04
C VAL A 303 -0.79 16.84 9.78
N ILE A 304 0.15 17.62 10.33
CA ILE A 304 1.58 17.49 10.07
C ILE A 304 2.33 16.93 11.28
N VAL A 305 3.22 15.96 11.05
CA VAL A 305 4.22 15.50 12.01
C VAL A 305 5.61 15.81 11.47
N ASP A 306 6.36 16.65 12.19
CA ASP A 306 7.60 17.29 11.73
C ASP A 306 8.84 16.92 12.57
N LYS A 307 8.70 15.88 13.40
CA LYS A 307 9.73 15.34 14.27
C LYS A 307 9.68 13.82 14.23
N LEU A 308 10.68 13.25 13.59
CA LEU A 308 10.82 11.81 13.38
C LEU A 308 12.31 11.46 13.27
N CYS A 309 12.64 10.17 13.38
CA CYS A 309 13.98 9.64 13.16
C CYS A 309 13.92 8.28 12.46
N VAL A 310 15.01 7.91 11.79
CA VAL A 310 15.18 6.57 11.22
C VAL A 310 15.59 5.60 12.33
N THR A 311 14.85 4.49 12.45
CA THR A 311 15.12 3.41 13.41
C THR A 311 15.73 2.17 12.78
N ASP A 312 15.30 1.81 11.57
CA ASP A 312 15.84 0.70 10.79
C ASP A 312 15.87 1.05 9.30
N THR A 313 16.89 0.58 8.61
CA THR A 313 17.09 0.74 7.15
C THR A 313 17.79 -0.48 6.61
N ILE A 314 17.13 -1.15 5.67
CA ILE A 314 17.71 -2.24 4.89
C ILE A 314 17.71 -1.77 3.44
N ILE A 315 18.90 -1.51 2.88
CA ILE A 315 19.03 -0.95 1.53
C ILE A 315 18.73 -2.04 0.49
N GLU A 316 19.11 -3.29 0.78
CA GLU A 316 18.81 -4.48 0.00
C GLU A 316 17.30 -4.68 -0.16
N ASP A 317 16.53 -4.68 0.94
CA ASP A 317 15.08 -4.82 0.90
C ASP A 317 14.37 -3.53 0.44
N ASP A 318 15.14 -2.43 0.28
CA ASP A 318 14.68 -1.05 0.11
C ASP A 318 13.72 -0.58 1.22
N ARG A 319 13.83 -1.12 2.43
CA ARG A 319 12.90 -0.87 3.55
C ARG A 319 13.45 0.11 4.58
N CYS A 320 12.72 1.19 4.83
CA CYS A 320 12.99 2.12 5.93
C CYS A 320 11.84 2.14 6.95
N GLU A 321 12.19 2.09 8.23
CA GLU A 321 11.33 2.38 9.36
C GLU A 321 11.64 3.78 9.92
N LEU A 322 10.61 4.63 9.98
CA LEU A 322 10.62 5.91 10.65
C LEU A 322 9.88 5.81 11.98
N ARG A 323 10.49 6.29 13.05
CA ARG A 323 9.84 6.50 14.35
C ARG A 323 9.39 7.95 14.46
N CYS A 324 8.12 8.14 14.80
CA CYS A 324 7.42 9.42 14.80
C CYS A 324 6.77 9.67 16.17
N VAL A 325 6.49 10.92 16.49
CA VAL A 325 5.95 11.30 17.81
C VAL A 325 4.87 12.36 17.73
N THR A 326 3.82 12.20 18.53
CA THR A 326 2.80 13.23 18.77
C THR A 326 2.42 13.33 20.25
N CYS A 327 2.03 14.54 20.68
CA CYS A 327 1.35 14.79 21.96
C CYS A 327 -0.03 15.44 21.74
N ASP A 328 -0.63 15.20 20.57
CA ASP A 328 -2.01 15.51 20.28
C ASP A 328 -2.85 14.27 20.58
N ASP A 329 -3.71 14.37 21.58
CA ASP A 329 -4.55 13.26 22.06
C ASP A 329 -5.54 12.79 20.99
N ASN A 330 -6.06 13.68 20.16
CA ASN A 330 -7.02 13.30 19.11
C ASN A 330 -6.30 12.51 18.01
N LEU A 331 -5.13 12.98 17.58
CA LEU A 331 -4.31 12.30 16.60
C LEU A 331 -3.84 10.93 17.11
N GLY A 332 -3.26 10.89 18.31
CA GLY A 332 -2.70 9.69 18.90
C GLY A 332 -3.75 8.60 19.15
N ASN A 333 -4.89 8.95 19.76
CA ASN A 333 -5.98 7.99 19.97
C ASN A 333 -6.65 7.58 18.65
N LYS A 334 -6.82 8.48 17.65
CA LYS A 334 -7.36 8.10 16.32
C LYS A 334 -6.46 7.04 15.68
N LEU A 335 -5.17 7.33 15.51
CA LEU A 335 -4.24 6.40 14.88
C LEU A 335 -4.20 5.06 15.63
N MET A 336 -4.14 5.09 16.98
CA MET A 336 -4.13 3.86 17.80
C MET A 336 -5.37 2.99 17.55
N LYS A 337 -6.56 3.59 17.48
CA LYS A 337 -7.80 2.88 17.12
C LYS A 337 -7.71 2.31 15.70
N THR A 338 -7.29 3.11 14.72
CA THR A 338 -7.17 2.69 13.32
C THR A 338 -6.20 1.50 13.16
N CYS A 339 -5.07 1.45 13.87
CA CYS A 339 -4.18 0.27 13.83
C CYS A 339 -4.83 -0.99 14.44
N ILE A 340 -5.59 -0.88 15.53
CA ILE A 340 -6.32 -2.02 16.11
C ILE A 340 -7.40 -2.52 15.16
N ASP A 341 -8.13 -1.61 14.51
CA ASP A 341 -9.15 -1.96 13.50
C ASP A 341 -8.49 -2.61 12.27
N PHE A 342 -7.32 -2.10 11.84
CA PHE A 342 -6.52 -2.66 10.76
C PHE A 342 -6.13 -4.11 11.02
N GLU A 343 -5.56 -4.42 12.20
CA GLU A 343 -5.14 -5.77 12.54
C GLU A 343 -6.32 -6.75 12.52
N LYS A 344 -7.47 -6.34 13.10
CA LYS A 344 -8.70 -7.15 13.11
C LYS A 344 -9.24 -7.43 11.70
N ILE A 345 -9.33 -6.41 10.85
CA ILE A 345 -9.89 -6.57 9.50
C ILE A 345 -8.92 -7.30 8.56
N ASN A 346 -7.62 -7.02 8.67
CA ASN A 346 -6.57 -7.73 7.93
C ASN A 346 -6.58 -9.23 8.23
N MET A 347 -6.74 -9.64 9.50
CA MET A 347 -6.82 -11.06 9.86
C MET A 347 -8.07 -11.75 9.29
N LYS A 348 -9.24 -11.11 9.33
CA LYS A 348 -10.46 -11.64 8.68
C LYS A 348 -10.27 -11.85 7.18
N VAL A 349 -9.79 -10.82 6.47
CA VAL A 349 -9.55 -10.86 5.02
C VAL A 349 -8.48 -11.91 4.70
N TYR A 350 -7.42 -12.02 5.50
CA TYR A 350 -6.41 -13.06 5.35
C TYR A 350 -7.03 -14.47 5.42
N HIS A 351 -7.76 -14.79 6.48
CA HIS A 351 -8.40 -16.11 6.65
C HIS A 351 -9.39 -16.44 5.52
N LYS A 352 -10.12 -15.44 5.03
CA LYS A 352 -11.10 -15.58 3.94
C LYS A 352 -10.49 -15.87 2.58
N TYR A 353 -9.32 -15.28 2.28
CA TYR A 353 -8.73 -15.31 0.93
C TYR A 353 -7.41 -16.10 0.82
N SER A 354 -6.81 -16.56 1.92
CA SER A 354 -5.50 -17.26 1.91
C SER A 354 -5.42 -18.46 0.97
N TYR A 355 -6.47 -19.29 0.91
CA TYR A 355 -6.55 -20.45 0.02
C TYR A 355 -6.83 -20.09 -1.46
N SER A 356 -7.29 -18.86 -1.74
CA SER A 356 -7.61 -18.40 -3.10
C SER A 356 -6.63 -17.35 -3.64
N ARG A 357 -5.57 -17.01 -2.89
CA ARG A 357 -4.61 -15.94 -3.21
C ARG A 357 -3.99 -16.06 -4.60
N SER A 358 -3.64 -17.28 -5.02
CA SER A 358 -3.06 -17.59 -6.33
C SER A 358 -4.05 -17.49 -7.50
N LYS A 359 -5.35 -17.69 -7.25
CA LYS A 359 -6.43 -17.59 -8.25
C LYS A 359 -6.92 -16.15 -8.41
N LYS A 360 -7.15 -15.45 -7.29
CA LYS A 360 -7.68 -14.07 -7.30
C LYS A 360 -6.64 -13.05 -7.74
N LYS A 361 -5.38 -13.22 -7.28
CA LYS A 361 -4.23 -12.33 -7.51
C LYS A 361 -4.46 -10.82 -7.29
N LEU A 362 -5.53 -10.41 -6.61
CA LEU A 362 -5.85 -9.00 -6.40
C LEU A 362 -4.70 -8.30 -5.67
N THR A 363 -4.33 -7.13 -6.16
CA THR A 363 -3.41 -6.21 -5.47
C THR A 363 -4.02 -4.81 -5.43
N PHE A 364 -4.09 -4.22 -4.24
CA PHE A 364 -4.44 -2.81 -4.09
C PHE A 364 -3.28 -2.02 -3.45
N ILE A 365 -3.23 -0.74 -3.77
CA ILE A 365 -2.27 0.23 -3.21
C ILE A 365 -3.04 1.48 -2.83
N VAL A 366 -2.71 2.06 -1.68
CA VAL A 366 -3.16 3.41 -1.31
C VAL A 366 -1.94 4.31 -1.14
N SER A 367 -1.82 5.33 -1.99
CA SER A 367 -0.61 6.15 -2.10
C SER A 367 -0.90 7.62 -2.42
N HIS A 368 0.15 8.43 -2.44
CA HIS A 368 0.16 9.82 -2.87
C HIS A 368 0.82 9.97 -4.26
N PRO A 369 0.16 9.60 -5.36
CA PRO A 369 0.71 9.79 -6.69
C PRO A 369 1.00 11.28 -6.93
N HIS A 370 2.20 11.57 -7.41
CA HIS A 370 2.79 12.89 -7.58
C HIS A 370 2.87 13.74 -6.31
N GLY A 371 2.76 13.16 -5.11
CA GLY A 371 2.63 13.95 -3.87
C GLY A 371 1.30 14.72 -3.79
N CYS A 372 0.30 14.33 -4.57
CA CYS A 372 -1.06 14.89 -4.49
C CYS A 372 -1.89 14.19 -3.38
N SER A 373 -3.18 14.52 -3.30
CA SER A 373 -4.18 13.86 -2.47
C SER A 373 -4.22 12.33 -2.67
N LYS A 374 -4.49 11.56 -1.60
CA LYS A 374 -4.47 10.09 -1.62
C LYS A 374 -5.37 9.51 -2.70
N GLN A 375 -4.86 8.49 -3.38
CA GLN A 375 -5.62 7.70 -4.34
C GLN A 375 -5.51 6.22 -3.97
N ILE A 376 -6.56 5.48 -4.31
CA ILE A 376 -6.59 4.02 -4.28
C ILE A 376 -6.42 3.54 -5.72
N SER A 377 -5.57 2.54 -5.93
CA SER A 377 -5.50 1.81 -7.19
C SER A 377 -5.68 0.32 -6.94
N VAL A 378 -6.41 -0.33 -7.84
CA VAL A 378 -6.75 -1.77 -7.77
C VAL A 378 -6.24 -2.43 -9.05
N GLY A 379 -5.70 -3.63 -8.93
CA GLY A 379 -5.12 -4.38 -10.03
C GLY A 379 -4.76 -5.79 -9.60
N GLN A 380 -3.73 -6.38 -10.21
CA GLN A 380 -3.31 -7.75 -9.94
C GLN A 380 -1.79 -7.86 -9.83
N TRP A 381 -1.31 -8.70 -8.93
CA TRP A 381 0.05 -9.22 -9.01
C TRP A 381 0.18 -10.28 -10.12
N LYS A 382 1.36 -10.36 -10.71
CA LYS A 382 1.66 -11.31 -11.79
C LYS A 382 2.60 -12.40 -11.28
N ASP A 383 3.77 -11.99 -10.81
CA ASP A 383 4.83 -12.89 -10.34
C ASP A 383 5.12 -12.69 -8.85
N LYS A 384 5.44 -13.80 -8.16
CA LYS A 384 6.08 -13.83 -6.84
C LYS A 384 7.50 -14.37 -7.07
N ILE A 385 8.49 -13.51 -6.96
CA ILE A 385 9.91 -13.83 -7.17
C ILE A 385 10.53 -14.12 -5.81
N GLU A 386 11.07 -15.33 -5.63
CA GLU A 386 11.77 -15.71 -4.40
C GLU A 386 13.21 -15.21 -4.45
N VAL A 387 13.59 -14.42 -3.44
CA VAL A 387 14.89 -13.73 -3.39
C VAL A 387 15.82 -14.33 -2.33
N ASP A 388 15.25 -14.81 -1.22
CA ASP A 388 15.94 -15.48 -0.12
C ASP A 388 14.92 -16.30 0.69
N ILE A 389 15.36 -17.05 1.71
CA ILE A 389 14.53 -17.88 2.58
C ILE A 389 13.38 -17.04 3.18
N ASN A 390 12.15 -17.43 2.87
CA ASN A 390 10.90 -16.75 3.27
C ASN A 390 10.84 -15.27 2.85
N LYS A 391 11.62 -14.84 1.84
CA LYS A 391 11.62 -13.48 1.30
C LYS A 391 11.22 -13.47 -0.17
N SER A 392 10.32 -12.57 -0.53
CA SER A 392 9.89 -12.44 -1.92
C SER A 392 9.69 -10.99 -2.35
N GLN A 393 9.77 -10.80 -3.66
CA GLN A 393 9.40 -9.59 -4.38
C GLN A 393 8.18 -9.90 -5.26
N PHE A 394 7.26 -8.95 -5.42
CA PHE A 394 6.11 -9.10 -6.30
C PHE A 394 6.19 -8.13 -7.48
N THR A 395 5.71 -8.59 -8.64
CA THR A 395 5.40 -7.75 -9.81
C THR A 395 3.89 -7.57 -9.92
N TYR A 396 3.40 -6.42 -10.37
CA TYR A 396 1.96 -6.13 -10.46
C TYR A 396 1.61 -5.07 -11.50
N THR A 397 0.35 -5.11 -11.95
CA THR A 397 -0.26 -4.13 -12.85
C THR A 397 -1.02 -3.02 -12.12
N THR A 398 -1.15 -3.10 -10.79
CA THR A 398 -1.81 -2.07 -9.97
C THR A 398 -1.11 -0.73 -10.15
N CYS A 399 -1.86 0.30 -10.56
CA CYS A 399 -1.30 1.56 -11.04
C CYS A 399 -0.58 2.35 -9.95
N THR A 400 0.61 2.85 -10.29
CA THR A 400 1.42 3.74 -9.46
C THR A 400 2.04 4.82 -10.34
N CYS A 401 2.39 5.95 -9.72
CA CYS A 401 3.11 7.07 -10.34
C CYS A 401 4.26 7.50 -9.41
N PRO A 402 5.26 8.25 -9.92
CA PRO A 402 6.20 8.98 -9.07
C PRO A 402 5.46 9.68 -7.92
N GLY A 403 5.90 9.51 -6.66
CA GLY A 403 5.18 9.85 -5.43
C GLY A 403 4.62 8.63 -4.69
N SER A 404 4.43 7.50 -5.39
CA SER A 404 3.91 6.25 -4.79
C SER A 404 4.98 5.45 -4.06
N SER A 405 6.28 5.69 -4.27
CA SER A 405 7.36 4.97 -3.58
C SER A 405 7.15 4.97 -2.06
N GLY A 406 7.32 3.80 -1.45
CA GLY A 406 7.12 3.56 -0.02
C GLY A 406 5.67 3.28 0.40
N ALA A 407 4.67 3.41 -0.49
CA ALA A 407 3.32 2.93 -0.22
C ALA A 407 3.31 1.41 0.03
N HIS A 408 2.45 0.91 0.91
CA HIS A 408 2.33 -0.53 1.16
C HIS A 408 1.54 -1.20 0.02
N VAL A 409 1.97 -2.41 -0.35
CA VAL A 409 1.45 -3.21 -1.45
C VAL A 409 0.70 -4.41 -0.89
N TYR A 410 -0.63 -4.37 -0.99
CA TYR A 410 -1.48 -5.41 -0.44
C TYR A 410 -1.83 -6.43 -1.52
N CYS A 411 -1.15 -7.58 -1.54
CA CYS A 411 -1.60 -8.74 -2.31
C CYS A 411 -2.62 -9.54 -1.48
N LEU A 412 -3.81 -9.80 -2.03
CA LEU A 412 -4.92 -10.43 -1.30
C LEU A 412 -4.58 -11.86 -0.86
N GLY A 413 -4.95 -12.21 0.37
CA GLY A 413 -4.75 -13.55 0.95
C GLY A 413 -3.35 -13.83 1.51
N TYR A 414 -2.52 -12.81 1.71
CA TYR A 414 -1.26 -12.89 2.47
C TYR A 414 -1.39 -12.13 3.80
N ASN A 415 -0.56 -12.48 4.79
CA ASN A 415 -0.64 -11.83 6.11
C ASN A 415 0.23 -10.56 6.19
N TRP A 416 -0.42 -9.39 6.19
CA TRP A 416 0.21 -8.05 6.22
C TRP A 416 0.46 -7.44 7.62
N THR A 417 0.21 -8.18 8.70
CA THR A 417 0.42 -7.71 10.08
C THR A 417 1.92 -7.52 10.40
N PHE A 418 2.77 -8.42 9.90
CA PHE A 418 4.21 -8.44 10.19
C PHE A 418 5.09 -8.11 8.98
N THR A 419 4.48 -7.95 7.82
CA THR A 419 5.18 -7.88 6.53
C THR A 419 4.95 -6.52 5.88
N ASN A 420 6.05 -5.92 5.45
CA ASN A 420 6.06 -4.58 4.88
C ASN A 420 6.52 -4.70 3.43
N LEU A 421 5.59 -5.17 2.60
CA LEU A 421 5.75 -5.16 1.16
C LEU A 421 5.46 -3.73 0.70
N ILE A 422 6.48 -3.04 0.22
CA ILE A 422 6.43 -1.63 -0.15
C ILE A 422 6.62 -1.47 -1.65
N HIS A 423 5.95 -0.50 -2.27
CA HIS A 423 6.17 -0.16 -3.67
C HIS A 423 7.50 0.57 -3.80
N THR A 424 8.35 0.13 -4.72
CA THR A 424 9.70 0.70 -4.90
C THR A 424 9.88 1.33 -6.26
N GLY A 425 9.31 0.74 -7.31
CA GLY A 425 9.55 1.21 -8.68
C GLY A 425 8.75 0.48 -9.76
N CYS A 426 9.18 0.70 -11.00
CA CYS A 426 8.63 0.10 -12.21
C CYS A 426 9.73 -0.42 -13.14
N PHE A 427 9.52 -1.56 -13.79
CA PHE A 427 10.44 -2.04 -14.83
C PHE A 427 10.11 -1.42 -16.18
N LEU A 428 10.97 -0.52 -16.69
CA LEU A 428 10.76 0.17 -17.97
C LEU A 428 10.42 -0.76 -19.15
N LYS A 429 11.00 -1.96 -19.20
CA LYS A 429 10.83 -2.89 -20.32
C LYS A 429 9.46 -3.56 -20.37
N SER A 430 8.87 -3.86 -19.22
CA SER A 430 7.57 -4.56 -19.12
C SER A 430 6.41 -3.65 -18.70
N GLY A 431 6.70 -2.46 -18.18
CA GLY A 431 5.72 -1.57 -17.58
C GLY A 431 5.13 -2.07 -16.26
N LEU A 432 5.59 -3.22 -15.74
CA LEU A 432 5.13 -3.77 -14.47
C LEU A 432 5.76 -3.02 -13.30
N ASN A 433 4.93 -2.73 -12.31
CA ASN A 433 5.37 -2.18 -11.03
C ASN A 433 5.95 -3.30 -10.17
N CYS A 434 6.89 -2.96 -9.28
CA CYS A 434 7.55 -3.91 -8.40
C CYS A 434 7.54 -3.46 -6.94
N SER A 435 7.53 -4.43 -6.03
CA SER A 435 7.74 -4.17 -4.62
C SER A 435 9.24 -4.16 -4.27
N GLY A 436 9.55 -3.77 -3.03
CA GLY A 436 10.77 -4.17 -2.35
C GLY A 436 10.74 -5.66 -2.00
N VAL A 437 11.79 -6.13 -1.33
CA VAL A 437 11.86 -7.50 -0.83
C VAL A 437 11.29 -7.51 0.59
N SER A 438 10.36 -8.42 0.88
CA SER A 438 9.82 -8.55 2.24
C SER A 438 9.63 -10.01 2.61
N HIS A 439 9.48 -10.27 3.91
CA HIS A 439 9.01 -11.57 4.35
C HIS A 439 7.56 -11.79 3.90
N VAL A 440 7.22 -13.04 3.57
CA VAL A 440 5.87 -13.40 3.09
C VAL A 440 5.43 -14.67 3.80
N TYR A 441 4.21 -14.62 4.36
CA TYR A 441 3.52 -15.70 5.07
C TYR A 441 2.09 -15.84 4.47
#